data_AF-A0A963Q3B4-F1
#
_entry.id   AF-A0A963Q3B4-F1
#
_cell.length_a   1.000
_cell.length_b   1.000
_cell.length_c   1.000
_cell.angle_alpha   90.00
_cell.angle_beta   90.00
_cell.angle_gamma   90.00
#
_symmetry.space_group_name_H-M   'P 1'
#
loop_
_entity.id
_entity.type
_entity.pdbx_description
1 polymer ?
#
loop_
_entity_poly.entity_id
_entity_poly.type
_entity_poly.pdbx_seq_one_letter_code
_entity_poly.pdbx_strand_id
1 'polypeptide(L)' 'ASVAPQGCKLLQMPMHTVPARLAELDRDRPVAVLCHHGGRSMQVAMFLRQHGFERVANVAGGIDAWSRQLDPSVPRY' A
#
# COMPACT_ATOMS: atom_id res chain seq x y z
N ALA A 1 1.45 9.70 3.33
CA ALA A 1 0.83 9.79 1.99
C ALA A 1 -0.67 9.63 2.18
N SER A 2 -1.43 10.70 2.00
CA SER A 2 -2.87 10.77 2.23
C SER A 2 -3.60 10.65 0.89
N VAL A 3 -4.30 9.54 0.68
CA VAL A 3 -5.23 9.31 -0.43
C VAL A 3 -6.62 9.25 0.19
N ALA A 4 -7.62 9.93 -0.39
CA ALA A 4 -9.00 9.85 0.06
C ALA A 4 -9.59 8.48 -0.33
N PRO A 5 -9.87 7.58 0.62
CA PRO A 5 -10.20 6.20 0.28
C PRO A 5 -11.70 6.06 0.05
N GLN A 6 -12.16 6.28 -1.18
CA GLN A 6 -13.55 5.95 -1.55
C GLN A 6 -13.64 4.43 -1.73
N GLY A 7 -14.28 3.74 -0.79
CA GLY A 7 -14.49 2.29 -0.85
C GLY A 7 -13.32 1.41 -0.39
N CYS A 8 -12.25 1.99 0.16
CA CYS A 8 -11.13 1.24 0.76
C CYS A 8 -10.86 1.66 2.21
N LYS A 9 -10.19 0.79 2.98
CA LYS A 9 -9.72 1.11 4.33
C LYS A 9 -8.26 1.52 4.23
N LEU A 10 -7.94 2.78 4.57
CA LEU A 10 -6.57 3.26 4.58
C LEU A 10 -5.90 2.91 5.92
N LEU A 11 -4.76 2.22 5.85
CA LEU A 11 -3.91 1.93 7.01
C LEU A 11 -2.52 2.55 6.76
N GLN A 12 -2.16 3.54 7.57
CA GLN A 12 -0.81 4.13 7.56
C GLN A 12 0.08 3.27 8.46
N MET A 13 1.04 2.56 7.87
CA MET A 13 1.94 1.66 8.59
C MET A 13 3.39 1.90 8.17
N PRO A 14 4.29 2.29 9.08
CA PRO A 14 5.72 2.27 8.79
C PRO A 14 6.17 0.84 8.45
N MET A 15 7.05 0.69 7.46
CA MET A 15 7.44 -0.60 6.92
C MET A 15 7.94 -1.60 8.00
N HIS A 16 8.71 -1.12 8.97
CA HIS A 16 9.25 -1.95 10.04
C HIS A 16 8.19 -2.48 11.02
N THR A 17 7.02 -1.85 11.08
CA THR A 17 5.92 -2.26 11.99
C THR A 17 5.01 -3.32 11.39
N VAL A 18 5.10 -3.58 10.08
CA VAL A 18 4.20 -4.48 9.36
C VAL A 18 4.19 -5.89 9.95
N PRO A 19 5.33 -6.53 10.30
CA PRO A 19 5.31 -7.88 10.87
C PRO A 19 4.54 -7.96 12.20
N ALA A 20 4.73 -6.96 13.07
CA ALA A 20 4.07 -6.91 14.38
C ALA A 20 2.57 -6.61 14.29
N ARG A 21 2.14 -5.95 13.21
CA ARG A 21 0.76 -5.48 13.03
C ARG A 21 -0.01 -6.26 11.96
N LEU A 22 0.48 -7.46 11.61
CA LEU A 22 -0.12 -8.29 10.56
C LEU A 22 -1.58 -8.64 10.82
N ALA A 23 -1.97 -8.76 12.09
CA ALA A 23 -3.33 -9.07 12.52
C ALA A 23 -4.35 -7.93 12.26
N GLU A 24 -3.90 -6.71 11.97
CA GLU A 24 -4.80 -5.60 11.61
C GLU A 24 -5.29 -5.66 10.16
N LEU A 25 -4.65 -6.52 9.35
CA LEU A 25 -4.97 -6.74 7.95
C LEU A 25 -5.90 -7.94 7.81
N ASP A 26 -6.99 -7.72 7.11
CA ASP A 26 -7.93 -8.77 6.72
C ASP A 26 -7.37 -9.55 5.53
N ARG A 27 -7.22 -10.87 5.70
CA ARG A 27 -6.61 -11.76 4.70
C ARG A 27 -7.53 -12.06 3.53
N ASP A 28 -8.84 -11.97 3.74
CA ASP A 28 -9.85 -12.31 2.72
C ASP A 28 -10.13 -11.13 1.78
N ARG A 29 -9.65 -9.93 2.13
CA ARG A 29 -9.82 -8.71 1.36
C ARG A 29 -8.59 -8.43 0.47
N PRO A 30 -8.80 -7.87 -0.72
CA PRO A 30 -7.70 -7.43 -1.56
C PRO A 30 -6.95 -6.27 -0.88
N VAL A 31 -5.63 -6.36 -0.85
CA VAL A 31 -4.73 -5.38 -0.23
C VAL A 31 -3.88 -4.72 -1.32
N ALA A 32 -3.99 -3.40 -1.43
CA ALA A 32 -3.07 -2.60 -2.24
C ALA A 32 -2.04 -1.93 -1.33
N VAL A 33 -0.75 -2.11 -1.64
CA VAL A 33 0.35 -1.53 -0.88
C VAL A 33 0.96 -0.37 -1.67
N LEU A 34 1.14 0.77 -1.00
CA LEU A 34 1.58 2.03 -1.61
C LEU A 34 2.71 2.67 -0.79
N CYS A 35 3.79 3.07 -1.46
CA CYS A 35 4.83 3.92 -0.87
C CYS A 35 5.14 5.10 -1.80
N HIS A 36 6.27 5.81 -1.58
CA HIS A 36 6.65 6.95 -2.42
C HIS A 36 6.86 6.56 -3.90
N HIS A 37 7.75 5.60 -4.20
CA HIS A 37 8.14 5.22 -5.57
C HIS A 37 7.86 3.75 -5.93
N GLY A 38 7.20 2.99 -5.05
CA GLY A 38 6.85 1.58 -5.28
C GLY A 38 7.85 0.54 -4.74
N GLY A 39 9.11 0.91 -4.43
CA GLY A 39 10.13 -0.05 -3.96
C GLY A 39 9.83 -0.68 -2.60
N ARG A 40 9.60 0.15 -1.57
CA ARG A 40 9.27 -0.32 -0.21
C ARG A 40 7.94 -1.09 -0.16
N SER A 41 6.96 -0.66 -0.95
CA SER A 41 5.67 -1.32 -1.01
C SER A 41 5.76 -2.67 -1.72
N MET A 42 6.68 -2.85 -2.67
CA MET A 42 6.97 -4.15 -3.26
C MET A 42 7.49 -5.14 -2.21
N GLN A 43 8.44 -4.73 -1.37
CA GLN A 43 8.97 -5.58 -0.29
C GLN A 43 7.86 -6.01 0.69
N VAL A 44 7.00 -5.07 1.09
CA VAL A 44 5.85 -5.36 1.94
C VAL A 44 4.84 -6.27 1.23
N ALA A 45 4.57 -6.05 -0.05
CA ALA A 45 3.67 -6.91 -0.82
C ALA A 45 4.17 -8.35 -0.88
N MET A 46 5.47 -8.56 -1.12
CA MET A 46 6.08 -9.88 -1.10
C MET A 46 6.02 -10.52 0.30
N PHE A 47 6.28 -9.74 1.35
CA PHE A 47 6.14 -10.20 2.72
C PHE A 47 4.71 -10.67 3.03
N LEU A 48 3.69 -9.89 2.65
CA LEU A 48 2.28 -10.26 2.85
C LEU A 48 1.92 -11.54 2.09
N ARG A 49 2.36 -11.69 0.83
CA ARG A 49 2.12 -12.92 0.05
C ARG A 49 2.73 -14.16 0.71
N GLN A 50 3.93 -14.04 1.29
CA GLN A 50 4.56 -15.12 2.05
C GLN A 50 3.79 -15.49 3.33
N HIS A 51 2.95 -14.59 3.85
CA HIS A 51 2.14 -14.80 5.04
C HIS A 51 0.67 -15.13 4.72
N GLY A 52 0.39 -15.64 3.51
CA GLY A 52 -0.93 -16.16 3.13
C GLY A 52 -1.93 -15.11 2.67
N PHE A 53 -1.49 -13.87 2.37
CA PHE A 53 -2.35 -12.91 1.68
C PHE A 53 -2.32 -13.21 0.18
N GLU A 54 -3.41 -13.77 -0.33
CA GLU A 54 -3.49 -14.20 -1.73
C GLU A 54 -3.67 -13.02 -2.70
N ARG A 55 -4.39 -11.99 -2.25
CA ARG A 55 -4.83 -10.86 -3.08
C ARG A 55 -4.07 -9.58 -2.75
N VAL A 56 -2.77 -9.56 -3.03
CA VAL A 56 -1.89 -8.40 -2.77
C VAL A 56 -1.41 -7.76 -4.06
N ALA A 57 -1.58 -6.44 -4.18
CA ALA A 57 -1.07 -5.64 -5.27
C ALA A 57 -0.08 -4.58 -4.77
N ASN A 58 1.02 -4.38 -5.49
CA ASN A 58 1.91 -3.25 -5.29
C ASN A 58 1.56 -2.15 -6.30
N VAL A 59 1.34 -0.92 -5.82
CA VAL A 59 1.09 0.21 -6.72
C VAL A 59 2.41 0.65 -7.36
N ALA A 60 2.55 0.36 -8.66
CA ALA A 60 3.75 0.69 -9.43
C ALA A 60 3.98 2.21 -9.48
N GLY A 61 5.23 2.64 -9.33
CA GLY A 61 5.61 4.06 -9.29
C GLY A 61 5.19 4.81 -8.01
N GLY A 62 4.43 4.17 -7.11
CA GLY A 62 4.04 4.74 -5.82
C GLY A 62 3.12 5.96 -5.93
N ILE A 63 3.04 6.74 -4.85
CA ILE A 63 2.18 7.93 -4.78
C ILE A 63 2.65 9.03 -5.73
N ASP A 64 3.95 9.08 -6.08
CA ASP A 64 4.45 10.05 -7.06
C ASP A 64 3.84 9.79 -8.44
N ALA A 65 3.88 8.54 -8.92
CA ALA A 65 3.25 8.19 -10.19
C ALA A 65 1.73 8.36 -10.15
N TRP A 66 1.08 7.99 -9.04
CA TRP A 66 -0.35 8.19 -8.84
C TRP A 66 -0.75 9.66 -8.99
N SER A 67 -0.03 10.55 -8.30
CA SER A 67 -0.28 12.00 -8.37
C SER A 67 -0.11 12.54 -9.79
N ARG A 68 0.89 12.06 -10.53
CA ARG A 68 1.16 12.52 -11.90
C ARG A 68 0.16 12.00 -12.94
N GLN A 69 -0.31 10.77 -12.78
CA GLN A 69 -1.00 10.06 -13.87
C GLN A 69 -2.50 9.91 -13.64
N LEU A 70 -2.96 9.92 -12.39
CA LEU A 70 -4.34 9.59 -12.03
C LEU A 70 -5.03 10.69 -11.24
N ASP A 71 -4.35 11.24 -10.22
CA ASP A 71 -4.95 12.23 -9.34
C ASP A 71 -3.99 13.40 -9.04
N PRO A 72 -4.01 14.45 -9.90
CA PRO A 72 -3.19 15.65 -9.72
C PRO A 72 -3.48 16.43 -8.43
N SER A 73 -4.59 16.16 -7.74
CA SER A 73 -4.91 16.84 -6.48
C SER A 73 -4.06 16.35 -5.30
N VAL A 74 -3.45 15.17 -5.43
CA VAL A 74 -2.54 14.62 -4.42
C VAL A 74 -1.23 15.42 -4.44
N PRO A 75 -0.84 16.10 -3.35
CA PRO A 75 0.39 16.87 -3.29
C PRO A 75 1.64 16.00 -3.45
N ARG A 76 2.62 16.52 -4.17
CA ARG A 76 3.94 15.91 -4.37
C ARG A 76 4.98 16.58 -3.48
N TYR A 77 5.96 15.80 -3.05
CA TYR A 77 7.08 16.24 -2.22
C TYR A 77 8.36 15.55 -2.64
#